data_AF-A0A439ZEB9-F1
#
_entry.id   AF-A0A439ZEB9-F1
#
_cell.length_a   1.000
_cell.length_b   1.000
_cell.length_c   1.000
_cell.angle_alpha   90.00
_cell.angle_beta   90.00
_cell.angle_gamma   90.00
#
_symmetry.space_group_name_H-M   'P 1'
#
loop_
_entity.id
_entity.type
_entity.pdbx_description
1 polymer ?
#
loop_
_entity_poly.entity_id
_entity_poly.type
_entity_poly.pdbx_seq_one_letter_code
_entity_poly.pdbx_strand_id
1 'polypeptide(L)'
;MAFMDGQYLPMCEAKVSVLDWGFLHSDATYDTVHVWDGRFFRLDLHLDRFFRGMEKLRMKLSYNRSEIEKILSSCVALSGHKSAYVEMICTRGGSPTFSRDPRQSENRFIAFAVPFGSVANKEQLERGLHVAISNTVRIPPRSIDPTIKNYHWLDLVKGLFDAYDYGAETALIVDINDNIAEGPGFNVFTVKDAHLKTPAYSVLAGITRQTVFDLCGQLGLSVSAGDIDRDELKGADEVFITSTAGGIMPVSKIDDTVVGDGKVGALTRQLTDLYWEKHTDPAWSTAVNYA
;
A
#
# COMPACT_ATOMS: atom_id res chain seq x y z
N MET A 1 6.20 -7.08 17.41
CA MET A 1 5.99 -8.54 17.64
C MET A 1 5.82 -9.20 16.28
N ALA A 2 6.39 -10.38 16.07
CA ALA A 2 6.20 -11.17 14.85
C ALA A 2 5.56 -12.52 15.17
N PHE A 3 4.85 -13.10 14.22
CA PHE A 3 4.34 -14.46 14.23
C PHE A 3 4.94 -15.23 13.06
N MET A 4 5.65 -16.32 13.36
CA MET A 4 6.31 -17.19 12.38
C MET A 4 6.34 -18.61 12.93
N ASP A 5 6.15 -19.63 12.09
CA ASP A 5 6.24 -21.05 12.49
C ASP A 5 5.37 -21.42 13.71
N GLY A 6 4.17 -20.83 13.81
CA GLY A 6 3.22 -21.13 14.87
C GLY A 6 3.51 -20.47 16.23
N GLN A 7 4.48 -19.56 16.30
CA GLN A 7 4.90 -18.89 17.54
C GLN A 7 4.99 -17.37 17.39
N TYR A 8 4.78 -16.65 18.50
CA TYR A 8 5.02 -15.21 18.60
C TYR A 8 6.44 -14.96 19.13
N LEU A 9 7.19 -14.09 18.45
CA LEU A 9 8.59 -13.82 18.72
C LEU A 9 8.88 -12.31 18.72
N PRO A 10 9.84 -11.84 19.55
CA PRO A 10 10.42 -10.51 19.38
C PRO A 10 10.88 -10.28 17.94
N MET A 11 10.70 -9.06 17.42
CA MET A 11 10.98 -8.77 16.00
C MET A 11 12.44 -9.08 15.60
N CYS A 12 13.40 -8.85 16.50
CA CYS A 12 14.81 -9.12 16.26
C CYS A 12 15.16 -10.62 16.16
N GLU A 13 14.26 -11.50 16.60
CA GLU A 13 14.44 -12.96 16.53
C GLU A 13 13.76 -13.57 15.30
N ALA A 14 12.89 -12.82 14.62
CA ALA A 14 12.22 -13.25 13.40
C ALA A 14 13.25 -13.45 12.27
N LYS A 15 13.37 -14.68 11.79
CA LYS A 15 14.34 -15.07 10.75
C LYS A 15 13.67 -15.95 9.70
N VAL A 16 13.92 -15.63 8.43
CA VAL A 16 13.54 -16.48 7.30
C VAL A 16 14.75 -17.28 6.84
N SER A 17 14.50 -18.48 6.29
CA SER A 17 15.56 -19.26 5.66
C SER A 17 16.07 -18.53 4.41
N VAL A 18 17.38 -18.55 4.19
CA VAL A 18 17.98 -18.08 2.92
C VAL A 18 17.54 -18.93 1.73
N LEU A 19 16.95 -20.10 1.98
CA LEU A 19 16.39 -20.99 0.96
C LEU A 19 14.89 -20.74 0.71
N ASP A 20 14.27 -19.79 1.42
CA ASP A 20 12.89 -19.40 1.17
C ASP A 20 12.78 -18.71 -0.20
N TRP A 21 11.88 -19.17 -1.06
CA TRP A 21 11.70 -18.61 -2.40
C TRP A 21 11.06 -17.21 -2.37
N GLY A 22 10.43 -16.81 -1.27
CA GLY A 22 10.07 -15.42 -1.02
C GLY A 22 11.31 -14.53 -0.94
N PHE A 23 12.43 -15.03 -0.41
CA PHE A 23 13.71 -14.30 -0.41
C PHE A 23 14.47 -14.45 -1.73
N LEU A 24 14.62 -15.68 -2.23
CA LEU A 24 15.45 -15.95 -3.42
C LEU A 24 14.84 -15.44 -4.73
N HIS A 25 13.52 -15.43 -4.84
CA HIS A 25 12.81 -15.17 -6.10
C HIS A 25 11.68 -14.15 -5.96
N SER A 26 11.45 -13.59 -4.77
CA SER A 26 10.26 -12.79 -4.48
C SER A 26 8.94 -13.53 -4.81
N ASP A 27 8.92 -14.86 -4.74
CA ASP A 27 7.69 -15.67 -4.90
C ASP A 27 6.86 -15.60 -3.61
N ALA A 28 6.24 -14.44 -3.43
CA ALA A 28 5.46 -14.07 -2.26
C ALA A 28 4.35 -13.08 -2.64
N THR A 29 3.28 -13.10 -1.85
CA THR A 29 2.30 -12.02 -1.77
C THR A 29 2.25 -11.53 -0.34
N TYR A 30 1.92 -10.26 -0.16
CA TYR A 30 1.72 -9.69 1.17
C TYR A 30 0.54 -8.73 1.18
N ASP A 31 0.06 -8.40 2.36
CA ASP A 31 -0.81 -7.25 2.56
C ASP A 31 -0.43 -6.51 3.83
N THR A 32 -0.74 -5.22 3.83
CA THR A 32 -0.39 -4.29 4.90
C THR A 32 -1.66 -3.58 5.31
N VAL A 33 -2.00 -3.69 6.59
CA VAL A 33 -3.07 -2.95 7.25
C VAL A 33 -2.44 -2.13 8.38
N HIS A 34 -3.04 -1.01 8.74
CA HIS A 34 -2.60 -0.28 9.93
C HIS A 34 -3.63 -0.30 11.04
N VAL A 35 -3.12 -0.10 12.24
CA VAL A 35 -3.89 0.16 13.45
C VAL A 35 -3.72 1.63 13.78
N TRP A 36 -4.83 2.28 14.13
CA TRP A 36 -4.85 3.65 14.63
C TRP A 36 -5.72 3.70 15.88
N ASP A 37 -5.20 4.30 16.96
CA ASP A 37 -5.86 4.34 18.27
C ASP A 37 -6.41 2.98 18.74
N GLY A 38 -5.63 1.91 18.52
CA GLY A 38 -5.98 0.55 18.90
C GLY A 38 -7.05 -0.11 18.03
N ARG A 39 -7.34 0.41 16.83
CA ARG A 39 -8.32 -0.15 15.89
C ARG A 39 -7.69 -0.41 14.54
N PHE A 40 -7.85 -1.62 14.01
CA PHE A 40 -7.52 -1.89 12.61
C PHE A 40 -8.45 -1.11 11.69
N PHE A 41 -7.92 -0.51 10.64
CA PHE A 41 -8.73 0.15 9.62
C PHE A 41 -8.95 -0.78 8.41
N ARG A 42 -10.22 -1.09 8.11
CA ARG A 42 -10.66 -1.89 6.95
C ARG A 42 -9.95 -3.25 6.81
N LEU A 43 -9.72 -3.92 7.94
CA LEU A 43 -8.99 -5.21 8.00
C LEU A 43 -9.58 -6.27 7.08
N ASP A 44 -10.91 -6.32 6.99
CA ASP A 44 -11.66 -7.24 6.14
C ASP A 44 -11.26 -7.11 4.66
N LEU A 45 -11.10 -5.89 4.15
CA LEU A 45 -10.70 -5.66 2.76
C LEU A 45 -9.25 -6.05 2.49
N HIS A 46 -8.37 -5.82 3.47
CA HIS A 46 -6.98 -6.25 3.40
C HIS A 46 -6.85 -7.76 3.39
N LEU A 47 -7.61 -8.45 4.25
CA LEU A 47 -7.68 -9.92 4.26
C LEU A 47 -8.23 -10.44 2.92
N ASP A 48 -9.31 -9.85 2.39
CA ASP A 48 -9.85 -10.25 1.08
C ASP A 48 -8.81 -10.13 -0.04
N ARG A 49 -8.06 -9.03 -0.07
CA ARG A 49 -7.02 -8.81 -1.08
C ARG A 49 -5.85 -9.77 -0.90
N PHE A 50 -5.43 -10.04 0.34
CA PHE A 50 -4.40 -11.03 0.65
C PHE A 50 -4.79 -12.43 0.15
N PHE A 51 -6.01 -12.90 0.47
CA PHE A 51 -6.50 -14.21 0.03
C PHE A 51 -6.63 -14.30 -1.51
N ARG A 52 -7.09 -13.24 -2.18
CA ARG A 52 -7.08 -13.17 -3.65
C ARG A 52 -5.66 -13.26 -4.23
N GLY A 53 -4.69 -12.60 -3.60
CA GLY A 53 -3.27 -12.69 -3.99
C GLY A 53 -2.75 -14.13 -3.88
N MET A 54 -3.03 -14.80 -2.76
CA MET A 54 -2.66 -16.21 -2.56
C MET A 54 -3.30 -17.13 -3.59
N GLU A 55 -4.59 -16.93 -3.89
CA GLU A 55 -5.31 -17.71 -4.90
C GLU A 55 -4.65 -17.57 -6.28
N LYS A 56 -4.38 -16.33 -6.71
CA LYS A 56 -3.72 -16.05 -8.00
C LYS A 56 -2.32 -16.66 -8.09
N LEU A 57 -1.58 -16.68 -6.97
CA LEU A 57 -0.26 -17.32 -6.88
C LEU A 57 -0.32 -18.83 -6.58
N ARG A 58 -1.51 -19.42 -6.47
CA ARG A 58 -1.73 -20.85 -6.16
C ARG A 58 -1.03 -21.25 -4.86
N MET A 59 -1.06 -20.37 -3.87
CA MET A 59 -0.53 -20.61 -2.53
C MET A 59 -1.63 -21.09 -1.58
N LYS A 60 -1.25 -21.85 -0.56
CA LYS A 60 -2.16 -22.40 0.45
C LYS A 60 -1.52 -22.31 1.83
N LEU A 61 -2.30 -21.87 2.81
CA LEU A 61 -1.91 -21.84 4.21
C LEU A 61 -2.80 -22.79 5.02
N SER A 62 -2.32 -23.23 6.17
CA SER A 62 -3.10 -23.98 7.15
C SER A 62 -4.05 -23.09 7.97
N TYR A 63 -3.89 -21.77 7.89
CA TYR A 63 -4.71 -20.80 8.61
C TYR A 63 -5.89 -20.33 7.75
N ASN A 64 -7.08 -20.37 8.33
CA ASN A 64 -8.25 -19.72 7.77
C ASN A 64 -8.26 -18.22 8.10
N ARG A 65 -9.21 -17.49 7.49
CA ARG A 65 -9.36 -16.04 7.66
C ARG A 65 -9.44 -15.59 9.13
N SER A 66 -10.27 -16.26 9.94
CA SER A 66 -10.47 -15.90 11.35
C SER A 66 -9.21 -16.16 12.18
N GLU A 67 -8.44 -17.19 11.85
CA GLU A 67 -7.15 -17.46 12.50
C GLU A 67 -6.11 -16.40 12.15
N ILE A 68 -6.01 -16.00 10.89
CA ILE A 68 -5.12 -14.90 10.47
C ILE A 68 -5.50 -13.59 11.18
N GLU A 69 -6.79 -13.25 11.23
CA GLU A 69 -7.27 -12.06 11.95
C GLU A 69 -6.85 -12.08 13.42
N LYS A 70 -7.01 -13.22 14.11
CA LYS A 70 -6.56 -13.40 15.50
C LYS A 70 -5.05 -13.23 15.62
N ILE A 71 -4.27 -13.83 14.71
CA ILE A 71 -2.81 -13.72 14.71
C ILE A 71 -2.36 -12.25 14.58
N LEU A 72 -2.96 -11.50 13.65
CA LEU A 72 -2.65 -10.09 13.46
C LEU A 72 -3.01 -9.27 14.70
N SER A 73 -4.19 -9.50 15.27
CA SER A 73 -4.64 -8.85 16.50
C SER A 73 -3.71 -9.14 17.68
N SER A 74 -3.28 -10.39 17.84
CA SER A 74 -2.29 -10.78 18.86
C SER A 74 -0.92 -10.16 18.63
N CYS A 75 -0.45 -10.03 17.38
CA CYS A 75 0.80 -9.32 17.10
C CYS A 75 0.73 -7.87 17.59
N VAL A 76 -0.40 -7.19 17.37
CA VAL A 76 -0.60 -5.81 17.83
C VAL A 76 -0.70 -5.75 19.36
N ALA A 77 -1.56 -6.57 19.97
CA ALA A 77 -1.77 -6.61 21.41
C ALA A 77 -0.46 -6.85 22.18
N LEU A 78 0.29 -7.89 21.78
CA LEU A 78 1.58 -8.24 22.39
C LEU A 78 2.68 -7.20 22.15
N SER A 79 2.57 -6.39 21.09
CA SER A 79 3.50 -5.27 20.85
C SER A 79 3.19 -4.04 21.71
N GLY A 80 1.97 -3.91 22.22
CA GLY A 80 1.49 -2.73 22.94
C GLY A 80 1.27 -1.48 22.07
N HIS A 81 1.51 -1.55 20.75
CA HIS A 81 1.37 -0.40 19.85
C HIS A 81 -0.09 -0.04 19.61
N LYS A 82 -0.49 1.19 19.98
CA LYS A 82 -1.82 1.75 19.65
C LYS A 82 -1.91 2.26 18.22
N SER A 83 -0.79 2.69 17.64
CA SER A 83 -0.67 2.96 16.21
C SER A 83 0.41 2.04 15.63
N ALA A 84 0.01 1.16 14.72
CA ALA A 84 0.89 0.10 14.22
C ALA A 84 0.80 -0.05 12.71
N TYR A 85 1.94 -0.36 12.09
CA TYR A 85 2.00 -0.96 10.77
C TYR A 85 1.96 -2.48 10.96
N VAL A 86 1.02 -3.15 10.31
CA VAL A 86 0.80 -4.58 10.45
C VAL A 86 0.85 -5.24 9.07
N GLU A 87 1.76 -6.19 8.91
CA GLU A 87 1.98 -6.87 7.63
C GLU A 87 1.72 -8.35 7.77
N MET A 88 1.11 -8.92 6.74
CA MET A 88 0.87 -10.35 6.60
C MET A 88 1.46 -10.81 5.27
N ILE A 89 2.24 -11.88 5.29
CA ILE A 89 3.05 -12.33 4.17
C ILE A 89 2.80 -13.83 3.98
N CYS A 90 2.61 -14.24 2.73
CA CYS A 90 2.65 -15.62 2.31
C CYS A 90 3.80 -15.78 1.31
N THR A 91 4.81 -16.58 1.67
CA THR A 91 5.86 -16.96 0.73
C THR A 91 5.58 -18.35 0.18
N ARG A 92 6.13 -18.65 -1.00
CA ARG A 92 6.17 -20.03 -1.52
C ARG A 92 6.88 -20.99 -0.56
N GLY A 93 7.78 -20.45 0.26
CA GLY A 93 8.58 -21.17 1.25
C GLY A 93 9.72 -21.93 0.61
N GLY A 94 10.02 -23.13 1.13
CA GLY A 94 11.11 -23.98 0.65
C GLY A 94 10.61 -25.24 -0.05
N SER A 95 11.47 -25.86 -0.84
CA SER A 95 11.26 -27.22 -1.34
C SER A 95 12.03 -28.22 -0.47
N PRO A 96 11.35 -29.15 0.23
CA PRO A 96 12.02 -30.16 1.07
C PRO A 96 12.98 -31.07 0.29
N THR A 97 12.76 -31.21 -1.02
CA THR A 97 13.53 -32.08 -1.92
C THR A 97 14.39 -31.32 -2.92
N PHE A 98 14.51 -29.99 -2.79
CA PHE A 98 15.15 -29.10 -3.77
C PHE A 98 14.54 -29.16 -5.19
N SER A 99 13.32 -29.69 -5.30
CA SER A 99 12.56 -29.66 -6.54
C SER A 99 12.25 -28.22 -6.95
N ARG A 100 12.34 -27.94 -8.26
CA ARG A 100 11.94 -26.65 -8.83
C ARG A 100 10.44 -26.57 -9.12
N ASP A 101 9.68 -27.61 -8.80
CA ASP A 101 8.22 -27.60 -8.94
C ASP A 101 7.58 -26.83 -7.76
N PRO A 102 6.96 -25.65 -8.00
CA PRO A 102 6.37 -24.85 -6.93
C PRO A 102 5.22 -25.55 -6.20
N ARG A 103 4.62 -26.58 -6.82
CA ARG A 103 3.54 -27.38 -6.21
C ARG A 103 4.04 -28.27 -5.07
N GLN A 104 5.34 -28.53 -5.02
CA GLN A 104 6.00 -29.34 -4.00
C GLN A 104 6.63 -28.49 -2.90
N SER A 105 6.44 -27.18 -2.94
CA SER A 105 6.94 -26.26 -1.90
C SER A 105 5.95 -26.15 -0.75
N GLU A 106 6.48 -25.93 0.45
CA GLU A 106 5.69 -25.72 1.66
C GLU A 106 5.55 -24.21 1.92
N ASN A 107 4.37 -23.65 1.67
CA ASN A 107 4.15 -22.21 1.81
C ASN A 107 4.21 -21.78 3.28
N ARG A 108 4.72 -20.56 3.51
CA ARG A 108 4.97 -20.06 4.87
C ARG A 108 4.19 -18.78 5.11
N PHE A 109 3.51 -18.73 6.25
CA PHE A 109 2.83 -17.55 6.73
C PHE A 109 3.70 -16.80 7.73
N ILE A 110 3.79 -15.49 7.55
CA ILE A 110 4.51 -14.58 8.45
C ILE A 110 3.58 -13.40 8.70
N ALA A 111 3.49 -12.96 9.94
CA ALA A 111 2.79 -11.73 10.28
C ALA A 111 3.60 -10.92 11.28
N PHE A 112 3.46 -9.61 11.27
CA PHE A 112 4.08 -8.79 12.30
C PHE A 112 3.40 -7.45 12.52
N ALA A 113 3.64 -6.87 13.69
CA ALA A 113 3.27 -5.51 14.04
C ALA A 113 4.51 -4.72 14.51
N VAL A 114 4.70 -3.54 13.94
CA VAL A 114 5.73 -2.54 14.29
C VAL A 114 5.06 -1.16 14.50
N PRO A 115 5.75 -0.18 15.09
CA PRO A 115 5.22 1.18 15.20
C PRO A 115 4.78 1.71 13.84
N PHE A 116 3.67 2.45 13.81
CA PHE A 116 3.20 3.07 12.56
C PHE A 116 4.25 4.03 12.00
N GLY A 117 4.56 3.87 10.72
CA GLY A 117 5.36 4.79 9.93
C GLY A 117 4.53 5.35 8.77
N SER A 118 4.76 6.62 8.45
CA SER A 118 4.11 7.30 7.32
C SER A 118 5.11 7.49 6.18
N VAL A 119 4.65 7.35 4.93
CA VAL A 119 5.44 7.67 3.73
C VAL A 119 5.82 9.15 3.70
N ALA A 120 4.92 10.04 4.15
CA ALA A 120 5.19 11.47 4.31
C ALA A 120 5.37 11.82 5.79
N ASN A 121 6.40 12.60 6.12
CA ASN A 121 6.59 13.19 7.44
C ASN A 121 5.61 14.35 7.68
N LYS A 122 5.59 14.87 8.92
CA LYS A 122 4.65 15.94 9.30
C LYS A 122 4.78 17.21 8.45
N GLU A 123 6.01 17.65 8.18
CA GLU A 123 6.26 18.84 7.35
C GLU A 123 5.75 18.62 5.92
N GLN A 124 6.01 17.46 5.35
CA GLN A 124 5.56 17.06 4.01
C GLN A 124 4.03 16.99 3.92
N LEU A 125 3.34 16.51 4.96
CA LEU A 125 1.87 16.50 5.02
C LEU A 125 1.29 17.92 5.07
N GLU A 126 1.94 18.85 5.77
CA GLU A 126 1.49 20.24 5.91
C GLU A 126 1.72 21.05 4.62
N ARG A 127 2.90 20.90 4.00
CA ARG A 127 3.30 21.67 2.80
C ARG A 127 2.92 20.99 1.47
N GLY A 128 2.60 19.70 1.50
CA GLY A 128 2.49 18.83 0.33
C GLY A 128 3.85 18.29 -0.13
N LEU A 129 3.88 17.04 -0.59
CA LEU A 129 5.06 16.39 -1.13
C LEU A 129 5.53 17.05 -2.42
N HIS A 130 6.84 17.02 -2.64
CA HIS A 130 7.44 17.24 -3.94
C HIS A 130 7.69 15.89 -4.60
N VAL A 131 7.07 15.68 -5.75
CA VAL A 131 7.11 14.43 -6.49
C VAL A 131 7.80 14.65 -7.83
N ALA A 132 8.53 13.66 -8.32
CA ALA A 132 9.06 13.65 -9.68
C ALA A 132 8.38 12.56 -10.52
N ILE A 133 8.28 12.79 -11.83
CA ILE A 133 7.83 11.78 -12.78
C ILE A 133 9.06 11.08 -13.38
N SER A 134 9.28 9.84 -13.00
CA SER A 134 10.34 9.00 -13.57
C SER A 134 9.90 8.39 -14.91
N ASN A 135 10.85 8.26 -15.84
CA ASN A 135 10.66 7.53 -17.10
C ASN A 135 10.79 6.00 -16.93
N THR A 136 11.01 5.53 -15.71
CA THR A 136 10.99 4.10 -15.42
C THR A 136 9.58 3.58 -15.65
N VAL A 137 9.48 2.52 -16.44
CA VAL A 137 8.19 1.89 -16.78
C VAL A 137 7.83 0.88 -15.69
N ARG A 138 6.63 1.01 -15.13
CA ARG A 138 6.03 0.05 -14.21
C ARG A 138 6.00 -1.33 -14.85
N ILE A 139 6.35 -2.37 -14.09
CA ILE A 139 6.22 -3.76 -14.53
C ILE A 139 4.79 -3.97 -15.07
N PRO A 140 4.63 -4.26 -16.37
CA PRO A 140 3.32 -4.21 -16.99
C PRO A 140 2.45 -5.38 -16.49
N PRO A 141 1.11 -5.22 -16.43
CA PRO A 141 0.20 -6.28 -16.00
C PRO A 141 0.29 -7.59 -16.77
N ARG A 142 0.79 -7.56 -18.01
CA ARG A 142 1.05 -8.77 -18.81
C ARG A 142 2.28 -9.56 -18.34
N SER A 143 3.18 -8.93 -17.58
CA SER A 143 4.34 -9.57 -16.95
C SER A 143 3.99 -10.06 -15.55
N ILE A 144 3.52 -9.16 -14.68
CA ILE A 144 3.10 -9.46 -13.31
C ILE A 144 1.79 -8.71 -13.05
N ASP A 145 0.75 -9.41 -12.60
CA ASP A 145 -0.53 -8.80 -12.24
C ASP A 145 -0.34 -7.86 -11.04
N PRO A 146 -0.48 -6.52 -11.21
CA PRO A 146 -0.22 -5.54 -10.15
C PRO A 146 -1.28 -5.58 -9.05
N THR A 147 -2.41 -6.26 -9.28
CA THR A 147 -3.44 -6.46 -8.25
C THR A 147 -3.00 -7.49 -7.19
N ILE A 148 -1.95 -8.28 -7.48
CA ILE A 148 -1.23 -9.07 -6.49
C ILE A 148 -0.19 -8.17 -5.85
N LYS A 149 -0.36 -7.82 -4.58
CA LYS A 149 0.61 -6.99 -3.86
C LYS A 149 1.89 -7.81 -3.58
N ASN A 150 3.00 -7.37 -4.15
CA ASN A 150 4.23 -8.16 -4.29
C ASN A 150 5.50 -7.32 -4.04
N TYR A 151 6.66 -7.99 -3.92
CA TYR A 151 7.96 -7.35 -3.67
C TYR A 151 8.81 -7.14 -4.95
N HIS A 152 8.23 -7.26 -6.15
CA HIS A 152 8.91 -6.85 -7.39
C HIS A 152 8.95 -5.32 -7.48
N TRP A 153 9.90 -4.73 -6.75
CA TRP A 153 10.03 -3.29 -6.53
C TRP A 153 11.17 -2.65 -7.32
N LEU A 154 11.89 -3.38 -8.18
CA LEU A 154 13.08 -2.83 -8.85
C LEU A 154 12.75 -1.60 -9.71
N ASP A 155 11.59 -1.58 -10.37
CA ASP A 155 11.08 -0.42 -11.10
C ASP A 155 10.71 0.75 -10.18
N LEU A 156 10.03 0.46 -9.06
CA LEU A 156 9.67 1.46 -8.05
C LEU A 156 10.90 2.08 -7.38
N VAL A 157 11.90 1.26 -7.04
CA VAL A 157 13.17 1.68 -6.43
C VAL A 157 14.00 2.49 -7.42
N LYS A 158 14.05 2.09 -8.69
CA LYS A 158 14.72 2.88 -9.73
C LYS A 158 14.04 4.23 -9.91
N GLY A 159 12.70 4.27 -9.96
CA GLY A 159 11.96 5.52 -10.02
C GLY A 159 12.24 6.43 -8.82
N LEU A 160 12.38 5.85 -7.62
CA LEU A 160 12.74 6.61 -6.42
C LEU A 160 14.14 7.24 -6.52
N PHE A 161 15.13 6.53 -7.06
CA PHE A 161 16.44 7.13 -7.34
C PHE A 161 16.35 8.26 -8.36
N ASP A 162 15.61 8.09 -9.46
CA ASP A 162 15.40 9.15 -10.45
C ASP A 162 14.80 10.41 -9.77
N ALA A 163 13.83 10.23 -8.87
CA ALA A 163 13.22 11.34 -8.13
C ALA A 163 14.22 12.08 -7.23
N TYR A 164 15.10 11.36 -6.54
CA TYR A 164 16.15 11.96 -5.72
C TYR A 164 17.16 12.75 -6.56
N ASP A 165 17.52 12.23 -7.74
CA ASP A 165 18.40 12.94 -8.68
C ASP A 165 17.76 14.24 -9.20
N TYR A 166 16.44 14.31 -9.27
CA TYR A 166 15.68 15.51 -9.62
C TYR A 166 15.36 16.41 -8.41
N GLY A 167 15.83 16.07 -7.22
CA GLY A 167 15.59 16.85 -6.00
C GLY A 167 14.16 16.74 -5.44
N ALA A 168 13.41 15.73 -5.85
CA ALA A 168 12.10 15.40 -5.31
C ALA A 168 12.20 14.41 -4.12
N GLU A 169 11.09 14.18 -3.43
CA GLU A 169 11.03 13.33 -2.23
C GLU A 169 10.54 11.92 -2.52
N THR A 170 9.80 11.75 -3.61
CA THR A 170 9.31 10.47 -4.09
C THR A 170 8.97 10.53 -5.58
N ALA A 171 8.64 9.38 -6.16
CA ALA A 171 8.43 9.23 -7.59
C ALA A 171 7.00 8.80 -7.93
N LEU A 172 6.49 9.30 -9.05
CA LEU A 172 5.50 8.60 -9.85
C LEU A 172 6.22 7.96 -11.03
N ILE A 173 5.84 6.74 -11.36
CA ILE A 173 6.35 6.03 -12.54
C ILE A 173 5.24 5.83 -13.56
N VAL A 174 5.63 5.60 -14.81
CA VAL A 174 4.71 5.53 -15.96
C VAL A 174 4.41 4.10 -16.38
N ASP A 175 3.30 3.90 -17.09
CA ASP A 175 2.99 2.65 -17.77
C ASP A 175 3.63 2.57 -19.17
N ILE A 176 3.32 1.50 -19.91
CA ILE A 176 3.87 1.26 -21.26
C ILE A 176 3.40 2.26 -22.31
N ASN A 177 2.36 3.05 -22.02
CA ASN A 177 1.79 4.06 -22.89
C ASN A 177 2.15 5.48 -22.45
N ASP A 178 3.11 5.63 -21.53
CA ASP A 178 3.54 6.89 -20.92
C ASP A 178 2.47 7.59 -20.04
N ASN A 179 1.41 6.86 -19.65
CA ASN A 179 0.46 7.33 -18.65
C ASN A 179 1.03 7.13 -17.25
N ILE A 180 0.58 7.93 -16.30
CA ILE A 180 0.91 7.79 -14.88
C ILE A 180 0.33 6.48 -14.34
N ALA A 181 1.16 5.66 -13.71
CA ALA A 181 0.76 4.45 -13.02
C ALA A 181 0.64 4.69 -11.50
N GLU A 182 1.68 4.34 -10.74
CA GLU A 182 1.72 4.48 -9.28
C GLU A 182 3.13 4.91 -8.83
N GLY A 183 3.34 5.04 -7.52
CA GLY A 183 4.66 5.29 -6.94
C GLY A 183 5.06 4.20 -5.94
N PRO A 184 6.26 4.31 -5.32
CA PRO A 184 6.78 3.33 -4.38
C PRO A 184 5.89 3.24 -3.12
N GLY A 185 4.89 2.35 -3.17
CA GLY A 185 3.99 2.06 -2.05
C GLY A 185 2.71 2.90 -1.98
N PHE A 186 2.31 3.61 -3.04
CA PHE A 186 1.11 4.46 -3.04
C PHE A 186 0.46 4.62 -4.43
N ASN A 187 -0.85 4.87 -4.45
CA ASN A 187 -1.57 5.33 -5.66
C ASN A 187 -1.62 6.87 -5.71
N VAL A 188 -2.01 7.44 -6.85
CA VAL A 188 -2.16 8.89 -7.05
C VAL A 188 -3.59 9.26 -7.48
N PHE A 189 -4.02 10.45 -7.09
CA PHE A 189 -5.25 11.10 -7.53
C PHE A 189 -4.96 12.52 -8.01
N THR A 190 -5.66 12.94 -9.06
CA THR A 190 -5.79 14.33 -9.49
C THR A 190 -7.19 14.84 -9.18
N VAL A 191 -7.29 16.15 -8.93
CA VAL A 191 -8.54 16.88 -8.85
C VAL A 191 -8.52 17.96 -9.94
N LYS A 192 -9.55 17.98 -10.79
CA LYS A 192 -9.75 19.04 -11.78
C LYS A 192 -11.21 19.41 -11.84
N ASP A 193 -11.54 20.70 -11.64
CA ASP A 193 -12.92 21.20 -11.67
C ASP A 193 -13.86 20.37 -10.75
N ALA A 194 -13.39 20.04 -9.54
CA ALA A 194 -14.06 19.19 -8.54
C ALA A 194 -14.33 17.73 -8.96
N HIS A 195 -13.75 17.26 -10.08
CA HIS A 195 -13.75 15.85 -10.48
C HIS A 195 -12.43 15.18 -10.06
N LEU A 196 -12.53 14.04 -9.36
CA LEU A 196 -11.37 13.24 -9.00
C LEU A 196 -11.08 12.18 -10.05
N LYS A 197 -9.80 11.96 -10.34
CA LYS A 197 -9.36 10.88 -11.23
C LYS A 197 -8.15 10.16 -10.67
N THR A 198 -8.07 8.86 -10.89
CA THR A 198 -6.92 8.02 -10.49
C THR A 198 -6.64 7.00 -11.59
N PRO A 199 -5.38 6.54 -11.76
CA PRO A 199 -5.07 5.52 -12.75
C PRO A 199 -5.93 4.26 -12.59
N ALA A 200 -6.39 3.72 -13.73
CA ALA A 200 -7.18 2.49 -13.79
C ALA A 200 -6.33 1.24 -14.07
N TYR A 201 -5.20 1.42 -14.75
CA TYR A 201 -4.35 0.34 -15.26
C TYR A 201 -2.96 0.40 -14.64
N SER A 202 -2.28 -0.75 -14.60
CA SER A 202 -0.90 -0.85 -14.11
C SER A 202 -0.68 -0.41 -12.65
N VAL A 203 -1.69 -0.52 -11.80
CA VAL A 203 -1.65 -0.13 -10.39
C VAL A 203 -2.21 -1.20 -9.46
N LEU A 204 -1.77 -1.18 -8.21
CA LEU A 204 -2.44 -1.93 -7.14
C LEU A 204 -3.82 -1.31 -6.87
N ALA A 205 -4.84 -2.16 -6.70
CA ALA A 205 -6.13 -1.74 -6.15
C ALA A 205 -5.98 -1.44 -4.64
N GLY A 206 -5.43 -0.27 -4.31
CA GLY A 206 -5.18 0.21 -2.95
C GLY A 206 -6.45 0.26 -2.10
N ILE A 207 -6.37 -0.14 -0.82
CA ILE A 207 -7.51 -0.01 0.10
C ILE A 207 -7.72 1.47 0.47
N THR A 208 -6.66 2.27 0.62
CA THR A 208 -6.79 3.73 0.76
C THR A 208 -7.38 4.37 -0.50
N ARG A 209 -7.00 3.90 -1.69
CA ARG A 209 -7.63 4.30 -2.96
C ARG A 209 -9.13 3.96 -2.98
N GLN A 210 -9.52 2.74 -2.62
CA GLN A 210 -10.93 2.36 -2.49
C GLN A 210 -11.66 3.22 -1.44
N THR A 211 -10.99 3.55 -0.34
CA THR A 211 -11.53 4.44 0.70
C THR A 211 -11.84 5.82 0.15
N VAL A 212 -10.99 6.39 -0.71
CA VAL A 212 -11.30 7.64 -1.40
C VAL A 212 -12.56 7.52 -2.26
N PHE A 213 -12.74 6.43 -3.03
CA PHE A 213 -13.98 6.20 -3.79
C PHE A 213 -15.21 6.19 -2.90
N ASP A 214 -15.14 5.47 -1.76
CA ASP A 214 -16.26 5.35 -0.84
C ASP A 214 -16.59 6.69 -0.14
N LEU A 215 -15.55 7.48 0.21
CA LEU A 215 -15.72 8.82 0.78
C LEU A 215 -16.31 9.79 -0.25
N CYS A 216 -15.85 9.76 -1.50
CA CYS A 216 -16.46 10.53 -2.59
C CYS A 216 -17.93 10.18 -2.76
N GLY A 217 -18.29 8.89 -2.67
CA GLY A 217 -19.69 8.45 -2.68
C GLY A 217 -20.53 9.03 -1.54
N GLN A 218 -19.97 9.14 -0.32
CA GLN A 218 -20.65 9.78 0.82
C GLN A 218 -20.81 11.30 0.64
N LEU A 219 -19.84 11.95 0.01
CA LEU A 219 -19.83 13.39 -0.22
C LEU A 219 -20.56 13.83 -1.50
N GLY A 220 -21.01 12.88 -2.33
CA GLY A 220 -21.61 13.18 -3.63
C GLY A 220 -20.61 13.74 -4.65
N LEU A 221 -19.32 13.42 -4.49
CA LEU A 221 -18.25 13.86 -5.38
C LEU A 221 -18.06 12.88 -6.54
N SER A 222 -17.76 13.43 -7.71
CA SER A 222 -17.44 12.63 -8.89
C SER A 222 -16.01 12.11 -8.80
N VAL A 223 -15.84 10.79 -8.95
CA VAL A 223 -14.54 10.12 -8.96
C VAL A 223 -14.53 9.03 -10.02
N SER A 224 -13.47 8.97 -10.82
CA SER A 224 -13.31 7.95 -11.85
C SER A 224 -11.92 7.33 -11.87
N ALA A 225 -11.84 6.10 -12.37
CA ALA A 225 -10.59 5.48 -12.72
C ALA A 225 -10.37 5.61 -14.23
N GLY A 226 -9.21 6.10 -14.66
CA GLY A 226 -8.85 6.22 -16.08
C GLY A 226 -7.40 6.62 -16.27
N ASP A 227 -6.93 6.62 -17.51
CA ASP A 227 -5.57 7.02 -17.86
C ASP A 227 -5.34 8.49 -17.51
N ILE A 228 -4.21 8.80 -16.89
CA ILE A 228 -3.78 10.17 -16.56
C ILE A 228 -2.45 10.36 -17.26
N ASP A 229 -2.36 11.28 -18.20
CA ASP A 229 -1.07 11.63 -18.81
C ASP A 229 -0.30 12.65 -17.95
N ARG A 230 0.94 12.94 -18.34
CA ARG A 230 1.83 13.83 -17.60
C ARG A 230 1.32 15.27 -17.55
N ASP A 231 0.69 15.74 -18.63
CA ASP A 231 0.20 17.12 -18.74
C ASP A 231 -1.07 17.29 -17.90
N GLU A 232 -1.97 16.30 -17.92
CA GLU A 232 -3.14 16.23 -17.05
C GLU A 232 -2.74 16.24 -15.57
N LEU A 233 -1.75 15.43 -15.19
CA LEU A 233 -1.24 15.41 -13.83
C LEU A 233 -0.68 16.78 -13.39
N LYS A 234 0.11 17.43 -14.25
CA LYS A 234 0.71 18.74 -13.97
C LYS A 234 -0.30 19.90 -14.02
N GLY A 235 -1.39 19.74 -14.77
CA GLY A 235 -2.45 20.74 -14.93
C GLY A 235 -3.61 20.62 -13.92
N ALA A 236 -3.52 19.68 -12.98
CA ALA A 236 -4.52 19.46 -11.93
C ALA A 236 -4.57 20.63 -10.92
N ASP A 237 -5.76 20.86 -10.36
CA ASP A 237 -5.96 21.89 -9.33
C ASP A 237 -5.45 21.40 -7.95
N GLU A 238 -5.61 20.10 -7.67
CA GLU A 238 -5.02 19.43 -6.51
C GLU A 238 -4.49 18.05 -6.91
N VAL A 239 -3.44 17.59 -6.25
CA VAL A 239 -2.89 16.23 -6.39
C VAL A 239 -2.62 15.67 -5.00
N PHE A 240 -2.90 14.39 -4.81
CA PHE A 240 -2.53 13.67 -3.59
C PHE A 240 -2.22 12.21 -3.89
N ILE A 241 -1.40 11.61 -3.03
CA ILE A 241 -1.10 10.18 -3.06
C ILE A 241 -1.81 9.46 -1.91
N THR A 242 -2.01 8.15 -2.04
CA THR A 242 -2.73 7.35 -1.06
C THR A 242 -1.98 6.07 -0.71
N SER A 243 -1.82 5.81 0.59
CA SER A 243 -1.23 4.56 1.10
C SER A 243 -1.84 4.18 2.45
N THR A 244 -1.73 2.91 2.83
CA THR A 244 -2.00 2.49 4.21
C THR A 244 -0.98 3.13 5.16
N ALA A 245 0.28 3.25 4.72
CA ALA A 245 1.34 3.92 5.45
C ALA A 245 1.32 5.44 5.16
N GLY A 246 0.34 6.15 5.73
CA GLY A 246 0.27 7.62 5.64
C GLY A 246 -1.10 8.18 5.25
N GLY A 247 -2.05 7.33 4.85
CA GLY A 247 -3.40 7.77 4.48
C GLY A 247 -3.42 8.56 3.18
N ILE A 248 -4.08 9.71 3.19
CA ILE A 248 -4.11 10.68 2.10
C ILE A 248 -2.99 11.69 2.34
N MET A 249 -2.08 11.83 1.38
CA MET A 249 -0.90 12.67 1.49
C MET A 249 -0.86 13.66 0.33
N PRO A 250 -0.94 14.98 0.59
CA PRO A 250 -0.98 15.97 -0.47
C PRO A 250 0.30 16.05 -1.29
N VAL A 251 0.20 16.51 -2.54
CA VAL A 251 1.33 16.84 -3.44
C VAL A 251 1.18 18.30 -3.87
N SER A 252 2.23 19.10 -3.69
CA SER A 252 2.23 20.53 -4.03
C SER A 252 3.17 20.88 -5.17
N LYS A 253 4.08 19.97 -5.54
CA LYS A 253 5.01 20.16 -6.66
C LYS A 253 5.23 18.85 -7.41
N ILE A 254 5.23 18.91 -8.75
CA ILE A 254 5.52 17.80 -9.65
C ILE A 254 6.61 18.23 -10.63
N ASP A 255 7.78 17.61 -10.57
CA ASP A 255 9.01 18.07 -11.20
C ASP A 255 9.29 19.55 -10.84
N ASP A 256 9.30 20.44 -11.84
CA ASP A 256 9.41 21.89 -11.69
C ASP A 256 8.07 22.64 -11.69
N THR A 257 6.96 21.92 -11.80
CA THR A 257 5.61 22.49 -11.85
C THR A 257 4.98 22.53 -10.46
N VAL A 258 4.51 23.71 -10.04
CA VAL A 258 3.67 23.87 -8.84
C VAL A 258 2.25 23.39 -9.15
N VAL A 259 1.69 22.55 -8.29
CA VAL A 259 0.29 22.09 -8.41
C VAL A 259 -0.63 23.17 -7.85
N GLY A 260 -1.64 23.60 -8.63
CA GLY A 260 -2.57 24.64 -8.21
C GLY A 260 -1.85 25.93 -7.75
N ASP A 261 -2.06 26.33 -6.50
CA ASP A 261 -1.40 27.49 -5.87
C ASP A 261 -0.19 27.10 -4.98
N GLY A 262 0.25 25.84 -5.06
CA GLY A 262 1.35 25.28 -4.27
C GLY A 262 1.01 24.96 -2.82
N LYS A 263 -0.27 25.02 -2.45
CA LYS A 263 -0.76 24.64 -1.12
C LYS A 263 -1.60 23.38 -1.20
N VAL A 264 -1.78 22.72 -0.07
CA VAL A 264 -2.75 21.63 0.06
C VAL A 264 -4.14 22.16 -0.24
N GLY A 265 -4.80 21.64 -1.27
CA GLY A 265 -6.13 22.11 -1.66
C GLY A 265 -7.25 21.71 -0.69
N ALA A 266 -8.40 22.35 -0.83
CA ALA A 266 -9.50 22.23 0.12
C ALA A 266 -10.14 20.83 0.09
N LEU A 267 -10.24 20.23 -1.11
CA LEU A 267 -10.85 18.91 -1.26
C LEU A 267 -9.95 17.82 -0.67
N THR A 268 -8.65 17.93 -0.89
CA THR A 268 -7.64 17.04 -0.31
C THR A 268 -7.68 17.10 1.22
N ARG A 269 -7.77 18.30 1.83
CA ARG A 269 -7.91 18.43 3.29
C ARG A 269 -9.19 17.78 3.79
N GLN A 270 -10.33 18.07 3.16
CA GLN A 270 -11.62 17.50 3.54
C GLN A 270 -11.60 15.97 3.51
N LEU A 271 -11.04 15.38 2.45
CA LEU A 271 -10.89 13.93 2.34
C LEU A 271 -9.92 13.36 3.37
N THR A 272 -8.81 14.07 3.65
CA THR A 272 -7.82 13.66 4.65
C THR A 272 -8.43 13.62 6.05
N ASP A 273 -9.16 14.67 6.44
CA ASP A 273 -9.82 14.77 7.74
C ASP A 273 -10.86 13.64 7.89
N LEU A 274 -11.70 13.46 6.87
CA LEU A 274 -12.73 12.43 6.87
C LEU A 274 -12.12 11.01 6.89
N TYR A 275 -11.02 10.78 6.16
CA TYR A 275 -10.28 9.52 6.19
C TYR A 275 -9.88 9.16 7.62
N TRP A 276 -9.27 10.10 8.35
CA TRP A 276 -8.84 9.86 9.73
C TRP A 276 -10.01 9.74 10.70
N GLU A 277 -11.10 10.51 10.51
CA GLU A 277 -12.32 10.37 11.30
C GLU A 277 -12.89 8.94 11.23
N LYS A 278 -12.93 8.33 10.03
CA LYS A 278 -13.42 6.95 9.82
C LYS A 278 -12.66 5.89 10.61
N HIS A 279 -11.48 6.17 11.15
CA HIS A 279 -10.75 5.20 11.97
C HIS A 279 -11.43 4.91 13.30
N THR A 280 -12.28 5.82 13.76
CA THR A 280 -13.10 5.63 14.97
C THR A 280 -14.45 4.98 14.69
N ASP A 281 -14.88 4.93 13.43
CA ASP A 281 -16.17 4.37 13.01
C ASP A 281 -16.12 2.83 13.04
N PRO A 282 -16.93 2.14 13.87
CA PRO A 282 -16.97 0.68 13.93
C PRO A 282 -17.40 0.00 12.63
N ALA A 283 -18.05 0.71 11.70
CA ALA A 283 -18.37 0.17 10.38
C ALA A 283 -17.13 0.07 9.46
N TRP A 284 -16.05 0.77 9.81
CA TRP A 284 -14.80 0.83 9.03
C TRP A 284 -13.61 0.26 9.77
N SER A 285 -13.77 -0.03 11.07
CA SER A 285 -12.65 -0.35 11.95
C SER A 285 -12.98 -1.43 12.97
N THR A 286 -12.00 -2.28 13.26
CA THR A 286 -12.11 -3.39 14.21
C THR A 286 -11.20 -3.13 15.41
N ALA A 287 -11.76 -3.11 16.62
CA ALA A 287 -10.99 -2.88 17.84
C ALA A 287 -10.03 -4.05 18.15
N VAL A 288 -8.81 -3.72 18.57
CA VAL A 288 -7.85 -4.71 19.08
C VAL A 288 -8.12 -4.94 20.56
N ASN A 289 -8.19 -6.20 20.97
CA ASN A 289 -8.23 -6.55 22.38
C ASN A 289 -6.79 -6.63 22.93
N TYR A 290 -6.45 -5.73 23.85
CA TYR A 290 -5.12 -5.67 24.48
C TYR A 290 -5.06 -6.40 25.83
N ALA A 291 -6.19 -6.93 26.31
CA ALA A 291 -6.27 -7.65 27.58
C ALA A 291 -5.66 -9.06 27.48
#